data_AF-A0A7J5BLT7-F1
#
_entry.id   AF-A0A7J5BLT7-F1
#
_cell.length_a   1.000
_cell.length_b   1.000
_cell.length_c   1.000
_cell.angle_alpha   90.00
_cell.angle_beta   90.00
_cell.angle_gamma   90.00
#
_symmetry.space_group_name_H-M   'P 1'
#
loop_
_entity.id
_entity.type
_entity.pdbx_description
1 polymer ?
#
loop_
_entity_poly.entity_id
_entity_poly.type
_entity_poly.pdbx_seq_one_letter_code
_entity_poly.pdbx_strand_id
1 'polypeptide(L)'
;MGIRFDFTPGSINTAGIEQAIATGLNRAAADVAAKAIPLTPLLDGDLRGSQQVTQASAGDLEATVSYDTVYAVRRHEETGVHFTEPGTGAKYLEKPFNASKAQSLQIIAQAVKEQLG
;
A
#
# COMPACT_ATOMS: atom_id res chain seq x y z
N MET A 1 1.12 35.51 26.36
CA MET A 1 0.08 34.45 26.44
C MET A 1 0.78 33.13 26.16
N GLY A 2 0.98 32.29 27.18
CA GLY A 2 1.70 31.02 27.03
C GLY A 2 0.73 29.86 27.15
N ILE A 3 0.69 28.98 26.15
CA ILE A 3 -0.04 27.72 26.23
C ILE A 3 0.85 26.75 27.00
N ARG A 4 0.38 26.25 28.15
CA ARG A 4 1.01 25.12 28.84
C ARG A 4 0.52 23.84 28.18
N PHE A 5 1.46 23.02 27.71
CA PHE A 5 1.19 21.65 27.31
C PHE A 5 1.65 20.74 28.46
N ASP A 6 0.70 20.18 29.21
CA ASP A 6 1.00 19.19 30.24
C ASP A 6 1.04 17.80 29.60
N PHE A 7 2.23 17.25 29.42
CA PHE A 7 2.42 15.90 28.89
C PHE A 7 2.54 14.92 30.05
N THR A 8 1.46 14.22 30.38
CA THR A 8 1.49 13.17 31.41
C THR A 8 2.17 11.92 30.85
N PRO A 9 3.28 11.43 31.43
CA PRO A 9 3.87 10.16 31.00
C PRO A 9 2.85 9.03 31.18
N GLY A 10 2.52 8.30 30.11
CA GLY A 10 1.53 7.22 30.10
C GLY A 10 0.16 7.55 29.50
N SER A 11 -0.08 8.80 29.07
CA SER A 11 -1.33 9.15 28.35
C SER A 11 -1.31 8.85 26.85
N ILE A 12 -0.16 8.43 26.29
CA ILE A 12 -0.07 8.01 24.89
C ILE A 12 -0.68 6.61 24.77
N ASN A 13 -1.83 6.51 24.11
CA ASN A 13 -2.43 5.22 23.75
C ASN A 13 -1.62 4.56 22.62
N THR A 14 -0.52 3.88 22.98
CA THR A 14 0.35 3.18 22.02
C THR A 14 -0.39 2.13 21.21
N ALA A 15 -1.29 1.36 21.84
CA ALA A 15 -2.13 0.40 21.13
C ALA A 15 -3.05 1.08 20.09
N GLY A 16 -3.59 2.25 20.44
CA GLY A 16 -4.37 3.08 19.51
C GLY A 16 -3.51 3.59 18.35
N ILE A 17 -2.27 3.98 18.60
CA ILE A 17 -1.33 4.40 17.55
C ILE A 17 -0.98 3.24 16.62
N GLU A 18 -0.66 2.07 17.15
CA GLU A 18 -0.37 0.87 16.35
C GLU A 18 -1.57 0.50 15.46
N GLN A 19 -2.79 0.56 16.00
CA GLN A 19 -4.00 0.35 15.22
C GLN A 19 -4.20 1.42 14.14
N ALA A 20 -3.87 2.67 14.42
CA ALA A 20 -3.94 3.76 13.44
C ALA A 20 -2.89 3.60 12.34
N ILE A 21 -1.67 3.16 12.68
CA ILE A 21 -0.62 2.83 11.71
C ILE A 21 -1.10 1.69 10.81
N ALA A 22 -1.61 0.59 11.37
CA ALA A 22 -2.14 -0.54 10.61
C ALA A 22 -3.26 -0.09 9.65
N THR A 23 -4.16 0.78 10.12
CA THR A 23 -5.22 1.37 9.28
C THR A 23 -4.64 2.20 8.13
N GLY A 24 -3.64 3.04 8.41
CA GLY A 24 -2.95 3.84 7.41
C GLY A 24 -2.23 2.99 6.36
N LEU A 25 -1.53 1.93 6.80
CA LEU A 25 -0.87 0.97 5.92
C LEU A 25 -1.87 0.25 5.02
N ASN A 26 -3.01 -0.18 5.57
CA ASN A 26 -4.07 -0.84 4.79
C ASN A 26 -4.68 0.10 3.73
N ARG A 27 -4.90 1.37 4.07
CA ARG A 27 -5.38 2.38 3.11
C ARG A 27 -4.34 2.63 2.02
N ALA A 28 -3.06 2.75 2.38
CA ALA A 28 -1.98 2.96 1.43
C ALA A 28 -1.79 1.75 0.50
N ALA A 29 -1.87 0.52 1.04
CA ALA A 29 -1.81 -0.71 0.27
C ALA A 29 -2.98 -0.82 -0.71
N ALA A 30 -4.20 -0.46 -0.29
CA ALA A 30 -5.37 -0.42 -1.16
C ALA A 30 -5.22 0.58 -2.32
N ASP A 31 -4.67 1.77 -2.06
CA ASP A 31 -4.38 2.77 -3.10
C ASP A 31 -3.34 2.26 -4.11
N VAL A 32 -2.25 1.64 -3.64
CA VAL A 32 -1.24 1.03 -4.50
C VAL A 32 -1.82 -0.14 -5.31
N ALA A 33 -2.62 -1.00 -4.69
CA ALA A 33 -3.28 -2.13 -5.34
C ALA A 33 -4.22 -1.65 -6.46
N ALA A 34 -5.05 -0.64 -6.20
CA ALA A 34 -5.94 -0.05 -7.19
C ALA A 34 -5.16 0.52 -8.39
N LYS A 35 -4.00 1.13 -8.15
CA LYS A 35 -3.12 1.65 -9.21
C LYS A 35 -2.33 0.56 -9.95
N ALA A 36 -2.09 -0.58 -9.33
CA ALA A 36 -1.40 -1.72 -9.96
C ALA A 36 -2.29 -2.49 -10.95
N ILE A 37 -3.62 -2.57 -10.70
CA ILE A 37 -4.58 -3.24 -11.58
C ILE A 37 -4.48 -2.78 -13.05
N PRO A 38 -4.58 -1.47 -13.38
CA PRO A 38 -4.55 -1.03 -14.78
C PRO A 38 -3.18 -1.28 -15.45
N LEU A 39 -2.10 -1.37 -14.67
CA LEU A 39 -0.76 -1.65 -15.16
C LEU A 39 -0.50 -3.16 -15.35
N THR A 40 -1.31 -4.01 -14.74
CA THR A 40 -1.20 -5.47 -14.84
C THR A 40 -1.69 -5.92 -16.22
N PRO A 41 -0.94 -6.77 -16.95
CA PRO A 41 -1.39 -7.32 -18.22
C PRO A 41 -2.79 -7.97 -18.13
N LEU A 42 -3.69 -7.61 -19.04
CA LEU A 42 -5.08 -8.08 -19.05
C LEU A 42 -5.22 -9.45 -19.73
N LEU A 43 -4.47 -9.69 -20.80
CA LEU A 43 -4.61 -10.90 -21.63
C LEU A 43 -3.81 -12.10 -21.11
N ASP A 44 -3.06 -11.95 -20.01
CA ASP A 44 -2.28 -13.02 -19.39
C ASP A 44 -3.12 -13.92 -18.46
N GLY A 45 -4.41 -14.09 -18.76
CA GLY A 45 -5.32 -14.93 -17.97
C GLY A 45 -5.68 -14.33 -16.61
N ASP A 46 -5.57 -15.12 -15.55
CA ASP A 46 -6.04 -14.77 -14.20
C ASP A 46 -5.14 -13.79 -13.44
N LEU A 47 -4.04 -13.32 -14.04
CA LEU A 47 -3.07 -12.44 -13.37
C LEU A 47 -3.73 -11.25 -12.68
N ARG A 48 -4.56 -10.49 -13.40
CA ARG A 48 -5.22 -9.32 -12.80
C ARG A 48 -6.20 -9.71 -11.69
N GLY A 49 -6.87 -10.85 -11.86
CA GLY A 49 -7.81 -11.40 -10.86
C GLY A 49 -7.13 -11.97 -9.62
N SER A 50 -5.85 -12.35 -9.73
CA SER A 50 -5.05 -12.90 -8.63
C SER A 50 -4.49 -11.87 -7.65
N GLN A 51 -4.82 -10.59 -7.81
CA GLN A 51 -4.33 -9.56 -6.89
C GLN A 51 -4.88 -9.81 -5.49
N GLN A 52 -3.98 -9.83 -4.51
CA GLN A 52 -4.30 -9.96 -3.10
C GLN A 52 -3.70 -8.78 -2.31
N VAL A 53 -4.39 -8.40 -1.24
CA VAL A 53 -3.86 -7.46 -0.24
C VAL A 53 -3.90 -8.13 1.13
N THR A 54 -2.72 -8.48 1.65
CA THR A 54 -2.56 -8.89 3.04
C THR A 54 -2.56 -7.64 3.91
N GLN A 55 -3.49 -7.58 4.85
CA GLN A 55 -3.67 -6.42 5.70
C GLN A 55 -2.72 -6.42 6.89
N ALA A 56 -2.20 -5.23 7.21
CA ALA A 56 -1.52 -4.97 8.47
C ALA A 56 -2.50 -5.06 9.65
N SER A 57 -1.95 -5.41 10.81
CA SER A 57 -2.62 -5.43 12.11
C SER A 57 -1.80 -4.66 13.14
N ALA A 58 -2.37 -4.33 14.30
CA ALA A 58 -1.61 -3.64 15.35
C ALA A 58 -0.37 -4.42 15.83
N GLY A 59 -0.38 -5.76 15.72
CA GLY A 59 0.76 -6.62 16.06
C GLY A 59 1.70 -6.94 14.90
N ASP A 60 1.33 -6.55 13.68
CA ASP A 60 2.10 -6.78 12.44
C ASP A 60 1.88 -5.61 11.48
N LEU A 61 2.77 -4.62 11.55
CA LEU A 61 2.67 -3.35 10.82
C LEU A 61 3.20 -3.48 9.38
N GLU A 62 2.80 -4.55 8.70
CA GLU A 62 3.14 -4.82 7.31
C GLU A 62 1.85 -5.06 6.51
N ALA A 63 1.65 -4.27 5.45
CA ALA A 63 0.59 -4.50 4.48
C ALA A 63 1.22 -4.81 3.13
N THR A 64 0.79 -5.90 2.50
CA THR A 64 1.45 -6.46 1.33
C THR A 64 0.48 -6.61 0.17
N VAL A 65 0.84 -6.06 -0.99
CA VAL A 65 0.13 -6.28 -2.26
C VAL A 65 0.86 -7.35 -3.04
N SER A 66 0.18 -8.44 -3.39
CA SER A 66 0.77 -9.59 -4.06
C SER A 66 -0.11 -10.10 -5.19
N TYR A 67 0.45 -11.01 -5.99
CA TYR A 67 -0.23 -11.71 -7.08
C TYR A 67 0.12 -13.18 -6.95
N ASP A 68 -0.88 -14.07 -6.99
CA ASP A 68 -0.72 -15.49 -6.62
C ASP A 68 -0.38 -16.45 -7.77
N THR A 69 -0.31 -15.94 -9.01
CA THR A 69 -0.02 -16.79 -10.18
C THR A 69 1.46 -17.15 -10.29
N VAL A 70 1.76 -18.38 -10.74
CA VAL A 70 3.14 -18.88 -10.91
C VAL A 70 3.98 -18.05 -11.89
N TYR A 71 3.32 -17.31 -12.78
CA TYR A 71 3.96 -16.47 -13.79
C TYR A 71 3.97 -14.98 -13.44
N ALA A 72 3.42 -14.58 -12.28
CA ALA A 72 3.39 -13.19 -11.83
C ALA A 72 4.80 -12.57 -11.82
N VAL A 73 5.77 -13.23 -11.18
CA VAL A 73 7.15 -12.72 -11.10
C VAL A 73 7.78 -12.58 -12.48
N ARG A 74 7.60 -13.59 -13.35
CA ARG A 74 8.12 -13.53 -14.72
C ARG A 74 7.54 -12.33 -15.46
N ARG A 75 6.21 -12.17 -15.46
CA ARG A 75 5.54 -11.04 -16.12
C ARG A 75 5.90 -9.70 -15.52
N HIS A 76 6.18 -9.66 -14.21
CA HIS A 76 6.62 -8.45 -13.53
C HIS A 76 8.01 -7.99 -14.02
N GLU A 77 8.91 -8.90 -14.34
CA GLU A 77 10.28 -8.58 -14.76
C GLU A 77 10.45 -8.50 -16.29
N GLU A 78 9.47 -8.91 -17.08
CA GLU A 78 9.60 -9.06 -18.54
C GLU A 78 9.48 -7.73 -19.30
N THR A 79 10.51 -6.88 -19.23
CA THR A 79 10.54 -5.53 -19.83
C THR A 79 10.69 -5.51 -21.36
N GLY A 80 11.03 -6.65 -21.98
CA GLY A 80 11.23 -6.78 -23.43
C GLY A 80 9.96 -7.11 -24.22
N VAL A 81 8.83 -7.36 -23.56
CA VAL A 81 7.56 -7.66 -24.23
C VAL A 81 6.81 -6.36 -24.51
N HIS A 82 6.41 -6.21 -25.78
CA HIS A 82 5.51 -5.14 -26.20
C HIS A 82 4.08 -5.58 -25.93
N PHE A 83 3.53 -5.13 -24.81
CA PHE A 83 2.12 -5.33 -24.50
C PHE A 83 1.26 -4.52 -25.47
N THR A 84 0.21 -5.14 -26.00
CA THR A 84 -0.72 -4.52 -26.96
C THR A 84 -1.70 -3.58 -26.28
N GLU A 85 -1.94 -3.75 -24.98
CA GLU A 85 -2.86 -2.92 -24.21
C GLU A 85 -2.16 -1.65 -23.70
N PRO A 86 -2.72 -0.45 -23.96
CA PRO A 86 -2.14 0.79 -23.47
C PRO A 86 -1.99 0.81 -21.94
N GLY A 87 -0.79 1.15 -21.46
CA GLY A 87 -0.51 1.33 -20.04
C GLY A 87 -0.24 0.04 -19.25
N THR A 88 -0.37 -1.14 -19.85
CA THR A 88 0.00 -2.40 -19.20
C THR A 88 1.48 -2.71 -19.40
N GLY A 89 2.04 -3.51 -18.49
CA GLY A 89 3.28 -4.23 -18.77
C GLY A 89 4.10 -4.58 -17.54
N ALA A 90 5.41 -4.75 -17.74
CA ALA A 90 6.34 -5.07 -16.68
C ALA A 90 6.35 -4.02 -15.57
N LYS A 91 6.81 -4.44 -14.40
CA LYS A 91 6.94 -3.64 -13.18
C LYS A 91 5.62 -3.07 -12.67
N TYR A 92 4.52 -3.82 -12.83
CA TYR A 92 3.16 -3.40 -12.46
C TYR A 92 2.93 -3.20 -10.96
N LEU A 93 3.77 -3.74 -10.06
CA LEU A 93 3.80 -3.42 -8.62
C LEU A 93 4.77 -2.29 -8.28
N GLU A 94 5.95 -2.29 -8.89
CA GLU A 94 7.04 -1.36 -8.58
C GLU A 94 6.73 0.07 -9.06
N LYS A 95 6.21 0.22 -10.29
CA LYS A 95 5.83 1.52 -10.85
C LYS A 95 4.78 2.26 -10.01
N PRO A 96 3.60 1.68 -9.70
CA PRO A 96 2.59 2.39 -8.91
C PRO A 96 3.05 2.61 -7.48
N PHE A 97 3.83 1.69 -6.90
CA PHE A 97 4.42 1.89 -5.57
C PHE A 97 5.36 3.10 -5.57
N ASN A 98 6.33 3.15 -6.50
CA ASN A 98 7.27 4.25 -6.61
C ASN A 98 6.58 5.59 -6.85
N ALA A 99 5.56 5.62 -7.72
CA ALA A 99 4.77 6.82 -7.98
C ALA A 99 3.95 7.27 -6.76
N SER A 100 3.53 6.32 -5.92
CA SER A 100 2.64 6.60 -4.78
C SER A 100 3.36 6.82 -3.46
N LYS A 101 4.69 6.63 -3.37
CA LYS A 101 5.47 6.74 -2.11
C LYS A 101 5.09 7.95 -1.25
N ALA A 102 5.09 9.14 -1.83
CA ALA A 102 4.75 10.37 -1.11
C ALA A 102 3.29 10.37 -0.62
N GLN A 103 2.35 9.92 -1.46
CA GLN A 103 0.94 9.82 -1.11
C GLN A 103 0.69 8.75 -0.03
N SER A 104 1.35 7.60 -0.12
CA SER A 104 1.27 6.53 0.88
C SER A 104 1.74 7.02 2.26
N LEU A 105 2.85 7.76 2.32
CA LEU A 105 3.32 8.38 3.56
C LEU A 105 2.30 9.38 4.12
N GLN A 106 1.66 10.18 3.26
CA GLN A 106 0.60 11.11 3.66
C GLN A 106 -0.63 10.38 4.20
N ILE A 107 -1.07 9.29 3.56
CA ILE A 107 -2.19 8.46 4.01
C ILE A 107 -1.92 7.90 5.41
N ILE A 108 -0.71 7.37 5.63
CA ILE A 108 -0.31 6.81 6.93
C ILE A 108 -0.25 7.92 7.99
N ALA A 109 0.42 9.04 7.69
CA ALA A 109 0.53 10.17 8.61
C ALA A 109 -0.85 10.73 8.99
N GLN A 110 -1.77 10.80 8.03
CA GLN A 110 -3.13 11.26 8.26
C GLN A 110 -3.90 10.31 9.20
N ALA A 111 -3.77 9.00 9.05
CA ALA A 111 -4.39 8.03 9.96
C ALA A 111 -3.86 8.17 11.40
N VAL A 112 -2.55 8.37 11.56
CA VAL A 112 -1.95 8.60 12.89
C VAL A 112 -2.41 9.95 13.46
N LYS A 113 -2.51 10.99 12.63
CA LYS A 113 -2.99 12.31 13.04
C LYS A 113 -4.45 12.27 13.51
N GLU A 114 -5.31 11.50 12.84
CA GLU A 114 -6.71 11.25 13.24
C GLU A 114 -6.81 10.58 14.61
N GLN A 115 -5.84 9.75 14.99
CA GLN A 115 -5.82 9.08 16.29
C GLN A 115 -5.29 9.98 17.42
N LEU A 116 -4.42 10.94 17.09
CA LEU A 116 -3.78 11.86 18.03
C LEU A 116 -4.58 13.18 18.23
N GLY A 117 -5.58 13.44 17.38
CA GLY A 117 -6.34 14.69 17.31
C GLY A 117 -7.80 14.55 17.72
#